data_AF-A0A0F8XZ46-F1
#
_entry.id   AF-A0A0F8XZ46-F1
#
_cell.length_a   1.000
_cell.length_b   1.000
_cell.length_c   1.000
_cell.angle_alpha   90.00
_cell.angle_beta   90.00
_cell.angle_gamma   90.00
#
_symmetry.space_group_name_H-M   'P 1'
#
loop_
_entity.id
_entity.type
_entity.pdbx_description
1 polymer ?
#
loop_
_entity_poly.entity_id
_entity_poly.type
_entity_poly.pdbx_seq_one_letter_code
_entity_poly.pdbx_strand_id
1 'polypeptide(L)'
;RLNRNIIKELEAVENAGKKKTELTEVQEDILNLIREGNNVDQIATLQDRNPRAIRKTMEFIRLKGYKIEPVYDSITHRKVEKYNVLDPEGKENSVYTTEYSAQ
;
A
#
# COMPACT_ATOMS: atom_id res chain seq x y z
N ARG A 1 -41.48 -5.29 -11.63
CA ARG A 1 -40.67 -6.16 -10.73
C ARG A 1 -39.25 -6.14 -11.26
N LEU A 2 -38.30 -5.51 -10.56
CA LEU A 2 -36.89 -5.58 -10.94
C LEU A 2 -36.46 -7.05 -10.94
N ASN A 3 -35.84 -7.51 -12.03
CA ASN A 3 -35.33 -8.87 -12.13
C ASN A 3 -34.22 -9.06 -11.10
N ARG A 4 -34.52 -9.78 -10.00
CA ARG A 4 -33.58 -10.12 -8.92
C ARG A 4 -32.30 -10.78 -9.43
N ASN A 5 -32.31 -11.33 -10.65
CA ASN A 5 -31.14 -11.91 -11.30
C ASN A 5 -30.11 -10.86 -11.73
N ILE A 6 -30.53 -9.68 -12.20
CA ILE A 6 -29.61 -8.61 -12.62
C ILE A 6 -28.85 -8.05 -11.40
N ILE A 7 -29.52 -7.92 -10.26
CA ILE A 7 -28.90 -7.43 -9.02
C ILE A 7 -27.79 -8.40 -8.56
N LYS A 8 -28.05 -9.71 -8.59
CA LYS A 8 -27.06 -10.72 -8.19
C LYS A 8 -25.84 -10.77 -9.12
N GLU A 9 -26.05 -10.60 -10.42
CA GLU A 9 -24.94 -10.54 -11.38
C GLU A 9 -24.07 -9.29 -11.16
N LEU A 10 -24.69 -8.14 -10.89
CA LEU A 10 -23.97 -6.90 -10.56
C LEU A 10 -23.18 -7.05 -9.25
N GLU A 11 -23.78 -7.61 -8.20
CA GLU A 11 -23.10 -7.88 -6.91
C GLU A 11 -21.92 -8.85 -7.07
N ALA A 12 -22.05 -9.87 -7.93
CA ALA A 12 -20.98 -10.83 -8.19
C ALA A 12 -19.80 -10.19 -8.94
N VAL A 13 -20.08 -9.33 -9.94
CA VAL A 13 -19.05 -8.58 -10.67
C VAL A 13 -18.35 -7.59 -9.75
N GLU A 14 -19.10 -6.87 -8.92
CA GLU A 14 -18.54 -5.92 -7.96
C GLU A 14 -17.66 -6.62 -6.91
N ASN A 15 -18.12 -7.75 -6.36
CA ASN A 15 -17.34 -8.56 -5.42
C ASN A 15 -16.09 -9.17 -6.06
N ALA A 16 -16.15 -9.60 -7.33
CA ALA A 16 -14.99 -10.07 -8.06
C ALA A 16 -13.96 -8.95 -8.30
N GLY A 17 -14.43 -7.72 -8.53
CA GLY A 17 -13.59 -6.52 -8.59
C GLY A 17 -12.95 -6.17 -7.23
N LYS A 18 -13.72 -6.23 -6.14
CA LYS A 18 -13.25 -5.98 -4.76
C LYS A 18 -12.16 -6.97 -4.34
N LYS A 19 -12.33 -8.27 -4.62
CA LYS A 19 -11.30 -9.29 -4.32
C LYS A 19 -9.98 -9.05 -5.05
N LYS A 20 -9.99 -8.38 -6.21
CA LYS A 20 -8.77 -8.03 -6.94
C LYS A 20 -8.03 -6.83 -6.34
N THR A 21 -8.70 -5.99 -5.55
CA THR A 21 -8.16 -4.76 -4.97
C THR A 21 -7.84 -4.86 -3.48
N GLU A 22 -8.47 -5.80 -2.77
CA GLU A 22 -8.23 -6.09 -1.36
C GLU A 22 -6.80 -6.57 -1.10
N LEU A 23 -6.09 -5.97 -0.15
CA LEU A 23 -4.75 -6.38 0.28
C LEU A 23 -4.83 -7.64 1.14
N THR A 24 -3.83 -8.52 1.05
CA THR A 24 -3.64 -9.55 2.09
C THR A 24 -3.07 -8.91 3.35
N GLU A 25 -3.22 -9.53 4.53
CA GLU A 25 -2.61 -9.07 5.79
C GLU A 25 -1.12 -8.70 5.63
N VAL A 26 -0.31 -9.59 5.06
CA VAL A 26 1.11 -9.34 4.78
C VAL A 26 1.37 -8.13 3.87
N GLN A 27 0.47 -7.86 2.94
CA GLN A 27 0.58 -6.72 2.02
C GLN A 27 0.19 -5.42 2.71
N GLU A 28 -0.84 -5.45 3.54
CA GLU A 28 -1.28 -4.33 4.37
C GLU A 28 -0.20 -3.95 5.39
N ASP A 29 0.40 -4.93 6.08
CA ASP A 29 1.51 -4.71 7.00
C ASP A 29 2.70 -4.04 6.30
N ILE A 30 3.11 -4.56 5.14
CA ILE A 30 4.21 -3.96 4.37
C ILE A 30 3.83 -2.54 3.91
N LEU A 31 2.59 -2.32 3.48
CA LEU A 31 2.13 -0.99 3.07
C LEU A 31 2.14 0.02 4.23
N ASN A 32 1.73 -0.41 5.42
CA ASN A 32 1.76 0.43 6.62
C ASN A 32 3.19 0.80 7.02
N LEU A 33 4.12 -0.16 7.02
CA LEU A 33 5.53 0.14 7.28
C LEU A 33 6.15 1.10 6.24
N ILE A 34 5.72 1.02 4.98
CA ILE A 34 6.13 1.99 3.95
C ILE A 34 5.58 3.38 4.28
N ARG A 35 4.31 3.50 4.68
CA ARG A 35 3.66 4.77 5.06
C ARG A 35 4.31 5.41 6.29
N GLU A 36 4.85 4.60 7.19
CA GLU A 36 5.65 5.05 8.33
C GLU A 36 7.03 5.59 7.93
N GLY A 37 7.41 5.50 6.64
CA GLY A 37 8.65 6.06 6.11
C GLY A 37 9.81 5.07 6.03
N ASN A 38 9.56 3.77 6.20
CA ASN A 38 10.62 2.77 6.09
C ASN A 38 10.94 2.44 4.62
N ASN A 39 12.22 2.29 4.30
CA ASN A 39 12.66 1.70 3.04
C ASN A 39 12.65 0.17 3.06
N VAL A 40 12.85 -0.45 1.90
CA VAL A 40 12.81 -1.91 1.72
C VAL A 40 13.75 -2.65 2.65
N ASP A 41 14.97 -2.14 2.86
CA ASP A 41 15.96 -2.84 3.67
C ASP A 41 15.59 -2.79 5.16
N GLN A 42 15.08 -1.65 5.64
CA GLN A 42 14.52 -1.53 6.99
C GLN A 42 13.32 -2.44 7.21
N ILE A 43 12.36 -2.48 6.26
CA ILE A 43 11.20 -3.35 6.33
C ILE A 43 11.63 -4.83 6.37
N ALA A 44 12.60 -5.19 5.55
CA ALA A 44 13.18 -6.54 5.55
C ALA A 44 13.75 -6.92 6.92
N THR A 45 14.48 -6.01 7.59
CA THR A 45 14.97 -6.24 8.95
C THR A 45 13.83 -6.35 9.97
N LEU A 46 12.84 -5.46 9.93
CA LEU A 46 11.71 -5.46 10.87
C LEU A 46 10.85 -6.72 10.77
N GLN A 47 10.71 -7.25 9.57
CA GLN A 47 9.87 -8.42 9.28
C GLN A 47 10.65 -9.74 9.28
N ASP A 48 11.97 -9.71 9.55
CA ASP A 48 12.90 -10.83 9.41
C ASP A 48 12.77 -11.55 8.06
N ARG A 49 12.79 -10.77 6.96
CA ARG A 49 12.58 -11.23 5.59
C ARG A 49 13.68 -10.74 4.65
N ASN A 50 13.82 -11.43 3.52
CA ASN A 50 14.72 -10.98 2.46
C ASN A 50 14.19 -9.71 1.75
N PRO A 51 15.02 -8.68 1.49
CA PRO A 51 14.64 -7.49 0.71
C PRO A 51 13.98 -7.81 -0.64
N ARG A 52 14.37 -8.89 -1.31
CA ARG A 52 13.75 -9.35 -2.56
C ARG A 52 12.29 -9.75 -2.37
N ALA A 53 11.95 -10.37 -1.24
CA ALA A 53 10.58 -10.73 -0.92
C ALA A 53 9.72 -9.47 -0.69
N ILE A 54 10.26 -8.47 0.01
CA ILE A 54 9.56 -7.18 0.21
C ILE A 54 9.28 -6.50 -1.13
N ARG A 55 10.28 -6.41 -2.02
CA ARG A 55 10.08 -5.86 -3.38
C ARG A 55 9.00 -6.61 -4.16
N LYS A 56 8.98 -7.94 -4.05
CA LYS A 56 7.95 -8.77 -4.70
C LYS A 56 6.56 -8.47 -4.14
N THR A 57 6.43 -8.32 -2.83
CA THR A 57 5.14 -7.94 -2.23
C THR A 57 4.70 -6.55 -2.66
N MET A 58 5.62 -5.58 -2.76
CA MET A 58 5.32 -4.24 -3.29
C MET A 58 4.84 -4.29 -4.74
N GLU A 59 5.38 -5.17 -5.59
CA GLU A 59 4.86 -5.37 -6.95
C GLU A 59 3.39 -5.82 -6.92
N PHE A 60 3.04 -6.77 -6.05
CA PHE A 60 1.65 -7.21 -5.91
C PHE A 60 0.73 -6.11 -5.38
N ILE A 61 1.21 -5.27 -4.46
CA ILE A 61 0.45 -4.11 -3.99
C ILE A 61 0.20 -3.12 -5.13
N ARG A 62 1.20 -2.86 -5.99
CA ARG A 62 1.02 -2.00 -7.17
C ARG A 62 -0.01 -2.55 -8.16
N LEU A 63 -0.05 -3.87 -8.35
CA LEU A 63 -1.06 -4.51 -9.20
C LEU A 63 -2.50 -4.32 -8.67
N LYS A 64 -2.66 -3.97 -7.40
CA LYS A 64 -3.96 -3.66 -6.77
C LYS A 64 -4.34 -2.18 -6.89
N GLY A 65 -3.56 -1.38 -7.62
CA GLY A 65 -3.86 0.00 -7.95
C GLY A 65 -3.10 1.04 -7.12
N TYR A 66 -2.31 0.62 -6.14
CA TYR A 66 -1.49 1.53 -5.34
C TYR A 66 -0.29 2.04 -6.14
N LYS A 67 0.05 3.32 -6.00
CA LYS A 67 1.33 3.84 -6.51
C LYS A 67 2.31 3.94 -5.36
N ILE A 68 3.52 3.40 -5.57
CA ILE A 68 4.61 3.42 -4.59
C ILE A 68 5.85 3.96 -5.26
N GLU A 69 6.18 5.21 -4.98
CA GLU A 69 7.23 5.99 -5.65
C GLU A 69 8.43 6.18 -4.72
N PRO A 70 9.66 5.86 -5.17
CA PRO A 70 10.85 6.01 -4.35
C PRO A 70 11.21 7.48 -4.14
N VAL A 71 11.53 7.83 -2.90
CA VAL A 71 12.16 9.10 -2.54
C VAL A 71 13.62 8.81 -2.22
N TYR A 72 14.51 9.42 -3.00
CA TYR A 72 15.95 9.21 -2.87
C TYR A 72 16.58 10.21 -1.90
N ASP A 73 17.67 9.79 -1.29
CA ASP A 73 18.54 10.63 -0.46
C ASP A 73 18.91 11.93 -1.20
N SER A 74 18.67 13.07 -0.57
CA SER A 74 18.83 14.40 -1.19
C SER A 74 20.28 14.79 -1.49
N ILE A 75 21.26 14.13 -0.86
CA ILE A 75 22.68 14.43 -1.00
C ILE A 75 23.26 13.61 -2.14
N THR A 76 23.07 12.30 -2.08
CA THR A 76 23.73 11.35 -2.98
C THR A 76 22.84 10.87 -4.12
N HIS A 77 21.51 10.94 -3.98
CA HIS A 77 20.51 10.42 -4.92
C HIS A 77 20.72 8.94 -5.32
N ARG A 78 21.53 8.19 -4.56
CA ARG A 78 21.91 6.80 -4.87
C ARG A 78 21.13 5.77 -4.07
N LYS A 79 20.53 6.18 -2.94
CA LYS A 79 19.82 5.30 -2.02
C LYS A 79 18.38 5.79 -1.87
N VAL A 80 17.44 4.85 -1.89
CA VAL A 80 16.05 5.14 -1.53
C VAL A 80 15.96 5.29 -0.02
N GLU A 81 15.50 6.44 0.43
CA GLU A 81 15.34 6.75 1.86
C GLU A 81 13.98 6.27 2.36
N LYS A 82 12.93 6.53 1.58
CA LYS A 82 11.53 6.15 1.84
C LYS A 82 10.74 6.00 0.55
N TYR A 83 9.46 5.67 0.64
CA TYR A 83 8.55 5.72 -0.50
C TYR A 83 7.32 6.56 -0.19
N ASN A 84 6.84 7.28 -1.21
CA ASN A 84 5.52 7.90 -1.19
C ASN A 84 4.49 6.87 -1.66
N VAL A 85 3.31 6.87 -1.04
CA VAL A 85 2.23 5.92 -1.32
C VAL A 85 0.97 6.69 -1.68
N LEU A 86 0.38 6.36 -2.83
CA LEU A 86 -0.94 6.83 -3.24
C LEU A 86 -1.89 5.64 -3.34
N ASP A 87 -3.05 5.78 -2.72
CA ASP A 87 -4.08 4.75 -2.73
C ASP A 87 -4.76 4.65 -4.11
N PRO A 88 -5.40 3.51 -4.43
CA PRO A 88 -6.09 3.33 -5.72
C PRO A 88 -7.17 4.39 -5.98
N GLU A 89 -7.75 4.96 -4.93
CA GLU A 89 -8.74 6.03 -4.99
C GLU A 89 -8.13 7.44 -5.15
N GLY A 90 -6.79 7.55 -5.23
CA GLY A 90 -6.08 8.82 -5.35
C GLY A 90 -6.03 9.63 -4.06
N LYS A 91 -6.38 9.03 -2.92
CA LYS A 91 -6.21 9.64 -1.60
C LYS A 91 -4.76 9.44 -1.16
N GLU A 92 -4.08 10.55 -0.94
CA GLU A 92 -2.78 10.55 -0.26
C GLU A 92 -3.08 10.44 1.24
N ASN A 93 -2.69 9.32 1.87
CA ASN A 93 -2.83 9.21 3.32
C ASN A 93 -1.75 10.10 3.97
N SER A 94 -2.10 11.35 4.21
CA SER A 94 -1.45 12.17 5.22
C SER A 94 -1.68 11.48 6.56
N VAL A 95 -0.70 10.72 7.05
CA VAL A 95 -0.70 10.24 8.43
C VAL A 95 -0.83 11.48 9.31
N TYR A 96 -1.89 11.53 10.11
CA TYR A 96 -2.10 12.53 11.15
C TYR A 96 -0.81 12.65 11.97
N THR A 97 -0.11 13.77 11.84
CA THR A 97 0.74 14.23 12.92
C THR A 97 -0.23 14.58 14.04
N THR A 98 -0.36 13.67 15.01
CA THR A 98 -0.93 14.03 16.30
C THR A 98 -0.02 15.12 16.84
N GLU A 99 -0.42 16.38 16.65
CA GLU A 99 0.21 17.51 17.31
C GLU A 99 0.19 17.19 18.80
N TYR A 100 1.38 16.98 19.36
CA TYR A 100 1.58 17.05 20.80
C TYR A 100 1.23 18.48 21.20
N SER A 101 -0.04 18.70 21.56
CA SER A 101 -0.44 19.86 22.34
C SER A 101 0.23 19.73 23.70
N ALA A 102 1.41 20.35 23.83
CA ALA A 102 1.99 20.65 25.12
C ALA A 102 1.00 21.53 25.90
N GLN A 103 0.54 21.02 27.04
CA GLN A 103 -0.08 21.82 28.10
C GLN A 103 0.93 21.99 29.23
#